data_AF-A0A5C1YLD2-F1
#
_entry.id   AF-A0A5C1YLD2-F1
#
_cell.length_a   1.000
_cell.length_b   1.000
_cell.length_c   1.000
_cell.angle_alpha   90.00
_cell.angle_beta   90.00
_cell.angle_gamma   90.00
#
_symmetry.space_group_name_H-M   'P 1'
#
loop_
_entity.id
_entity.type
_entity.pdbx_description
1 polymer ?
#
loop_
_entity_poly.entity_id
_entity_poly.type
_entity_poly.pdbx_seq_one_letter_code
_entity_poly.pdbx_strand_id
1 'polypeptide(L)'
;MFGLRFSTLTEQGVAERVVTTHRTAAQGVGAVITPNIQHISLMGHNPALLRACQNAALLTCDGFPLYYYARARGLPATGRVTGRGIVAALLAQPQRLARHRLFMVLDSARTVAAAKAWAARNGLSDVLECYVPDYGFETRPADCATLAQCISQHGTTLLFMGVGAPRSEIFLDQYRQDLPPCWALCIGQALLVAFGLLPQPPRLVLACNLEWLWRIAMEPRRLLRRYVVSAAGFAWAVLKDMTRRG
;
A
#
# COMPACT_ATOMS: atom_id res chain seq x y z
N MET A 1 -18.05 0.15 -4.86
CA MET A 1 -17.89 1.05 -6.04
C MET A 1 -16.82 0.45 -6.93
N PHE A 2 -16.91 0.64 -8.25
CA PHE A 2 -16.01 0.05 -9.25
C PHE A 2 -15.97 -1.49 -9.24
N GLY A 3 -17.03 -2.15 -8.74
CA GLY A 3 -17.01 -3.60 -8.48
C GLY A 3 -16.13 -4.05 -7.31
N LEU A 4 -15.67 -3.11 -6.47
CA LEU A 4 -14.82 -3.36 -5.30
C LEU A 4 -15.53 -3.02 -3.99
N ARG A 5 -15.12 -3.70 -2.91
CA ARG A 5 -15.59 -3.49 -1.53
C ARG A 5 -14.53 -2.73 -0.73
N PHE A 6 -14.85 -1.49 -0.37
CA PHE A 6 -13.97 -0.63 0.42
C PHE A 6 -14.29 -0.77 1.91
N SER A 7 -13.24 -0.76 2.72
CA SER A 7 -13.31 -0.76 4.17
C SER A 7 -13.74 0.61 4.71
N THR A 8 -14.46 0.58 5.82
CA THR A 8 -14.81 1.75 6.63
C THR A 8 -13.81 1.98 7.77
N LEU A 9 -12.72 1.23 7.85
CA LEU A 9 -11.72 1.44 8.90
C LEU A 9 -10.94 2.74 8.68
N THR A 10 -10.63 3.44 9.76
CA THR A 10 -9.70 4.58 9.76
C THR A 10 -8.25 4.10 9.63
N GLU A 11 -7.30 5.01 9.44
CA GLU A 11 -5.86 4.67 9.41
C GLU A 11 -5.43 3.94 10.70
N GLN A 12 -5.89 4.43 11.86
CA GLN A 12 -5.68 3.78 13.15
C GLN A 12 -6.38 2.42 13.22
N GLY A 13 -7.64 2.31 12.79
CA GLY A 13 -8.37 1.05 12.83
C GLY A 13 -7.75 -0.04 11.93
N VAL A 14 -7.19 0.33 10.78
CA VAL A 14 -6.42 -0.59 9.94
C VAL A 14 -5.13 -1.01 10.65
N ALA A 15 -4.37 -0.05 11.18
CA ALA A 15 -3.12 -0.33 11.89
C ALA A 15 -3.37 -1.26 13.09
N GLU A 16 -4.37 -0.96 13.93
CA GLU A 16 -4.79 -1.78 15.05
C GLU A 16 -5.14 -3.20 14.61
N ARG A 17 -6.01 -3.34 13.62
CA ARG A 17 -6.41 -4.66 13.12
C ARG A 17 -5.22 -5.49 12.67
N VAL A 18 -4.26 -4.88 11.98
CA VAL A 18 -3.06 -5.56 11.47
C VAL A 18 -2.14 -6.01 12.61
N VAL A 19 -1.92 -5.19 13.64
CA VAL A 19 -0.99 -5.53 14.73
C VAL A 19 -1.61 -6.37 15.85
N THR A 20 -2.94 -6.46 15.92
CA THR A 20 -3.62 -7.27 16.95
C THR A 20 -4.08 -8.63 16.42
N THR A 21 -4.06 -8.86 15.11
CA THR A 21 -4.53 -10.13 14.53
C THR A 21 -3.43 -10.82 13.75
N HIS A 22 -3.28 -12.13 14.00
CA HIS A 22 -2.47 -13.01 13.17
C HIS A 22 -3.36 -13.68 12.13
N ARG A 23 -2.80 -13.93 10.95
CA ARG A 23 -3.49 -14.67 9.90
C ARG A 23 -3.20 -16.16 10.01
N THR A 24 -4.22 -16.98 9.80
CA THR A 24 -4.08 -18.44 9.82
C THR A 24 -3.74 -18.99 8.43
N ALA A 25 -3.27 -20.23 8.36
CA ALA A 25 -3.03 -20.92 7.09
C ALA A 25 -4.25 -20.89 6.15
N ALA A 26 -5.45 -21.12 6.68
CA ALA A 26 -6.70 -21.05 5.92
C ALA A 26 -7.01 -19.65 5.38
N GLN A 27 -6.55 -18.59 6.06
CA GLN A 27 -6.73 -17.21 5.63
C GLN A 27 -5.65 -16.73 4.66
N GLY A 28 -4.49 -17.39 4.62
CA GLY A 28 -3.32 -17.02 3.82
C GLY A 28 -2.89 -15.57 4.02
N VAL A 29 -2.29 -14.98 2.99
CA VAL A 29 -1.93 -13.55 2.97
C VAL A 29 -3.18 -12.66 3.10
N GLY A 30 -3.08 -11.54 3.78
CA GLY A 30 -4.10 -10.51 3.85
C GLY A 30 -3.55 -9.20 3.28
N ALA A 31 -3.78 -8.97 1.99
CA ALA A 31 -3.33 -7.74 1.36
C ALA A 31 -4.16 -6.54 1.85
N VAL A 32 -3.49 -5.49 2.32
CA VAL A 32 -4.03 -4.17 2.62
C VAL A 32 -3.56 -3.25 1.50
N ILE A 33 -4.48 -2.83 0.66
CA ILE A 33 -4.21 -1.95 -0.48
C ILE A 33 -4.94 -0.64 -0.24
N THR A 34 -4.28 0.47 -0.58
CA THR A 34 -4.85 1.81 -0.45
C THR A 34 -5.10 2.43 -1.83
N PRO A 35 -6.12 1.98 -2.59
CA PRO A 35 -6.39 2.52 -3.91
C PRO A 35 -6.58 4.03 -3.90
N ASN A 36 -5.87 4.69 -4.80
CA ASN A 36 -6.07 6.09 -5.17
C ASN A 36 -6.59 6.18 -6.62
N ILE A 37 -6.79 7.40 -7.14
CA ILE A 37 -7.28 7.61 -8.51
C ILE A 37 -6.41 6.92 -9.58
N GLN A 38 -5.10 6.81 -9.34
CA GLN A 38 -4.21 6.11 -10.26
C GLN A 38 -4.47 4.61 -10.22
N HIS A 39 -4.68 4.01 -9.06
CA HIS A 39 -5.03 2.59 -8.98
C HIS A 39 -6.31 2.32 -9.77
N ILE A 40 -7.36 3.13 -9.56
CA ILE A 40 -8.63 2.98 -10.29
C ILE A 40 -8.42 3.13 -11.80
N SER A 41 -7.63 4.12 -12.23
CA SER A 41 -7.27 4.30 -13.64
C SER A 41 -6.50 3.10 -14.22
N LEU A 42 -5.57 2.52 -13.46
CA LEU A 42 -4.76 1.38 -13.90
C LEU A 42 -5.60 0.11 -14.01
N MET A 43 -6.53 -0.12 -13.07
CA MET A 43 -7.42 -1.29 -13.07
C MET A 43 -8.27 -1.39 -14.34
N GLY A 44 -8.58 -0.26 -14.98
CA GLY A 44 -9.34 -0.24 -16.24
C GLY A 44 -8.66 -1.00 -17.39
N HIS A 45 -7.34 -1.13 -17.36
CA HIS A 45 -6.53 -1.72 -18.43
C HIS A 45 -5.53 -2.77 -17.92
N ASN A 46 -5.56 -3.09 -16.62
CA ASN A 46 -4.69 -4.08 -15.99
C ASN A 46 -5.55 -5.09 -15.19
N PRO A 47 -5.94 -6.21 -15.84
CA PRO A 47 -6.77 -7.24 -15.19
C PRO A 47 -6.11 -7.87 -13.97
N ALA A 48 -4.77 -8.00 -13.96
CA ALA A 48 -4.04 -8.55 -12.83
C ALA A 48 -4.16 -7.66 -11.58
N LEU A 49 -4.03 -6.33 -11.75
CA LEU A 49 -4.25 -5.38 -10.66
C LEU A 49 -5.70 -5.39 -10.16
N LEU A 50 -6.67 -5.47 -11.07
CA LEU A 50 -8.09 -5.56 -10.69
C LEU A 50 -8.34 -6.81 -9.84
N ARG A 51 -7.84 -7.97 -10.27
CA ARG A 51 -7.94 -9.24 -9.53
C ARG A 51 -7.27 -9.14 -8.15
N ALA A 52 -6.07 -8.57 -8.08
CA ALA A 52 -5.37 -8.34 -6.82
C ALA A 52 -6.19 -7.48 -5.84
N CYS A 53 -6.86 -6.44 -6.35
CA CYS A 53 -7.73 -5.61 -5.52
C CYS A 53 -9.01 -6.35 -5.09
N GLN A 54 -9.61 -7.15 -5.96
CA GLN A 54 -10.77 -7.98 -5.62
C GLN A 54 -10.45 -9.02 -4.52
N ASN A 55 -9.24 -9.57 -4.54
CA ASN A 55 -8.74 -10.56 -3.59
C ASN A 55 -8.10 -9.95 -2.32
N ALA A 56 -8.09 -8.62 -2.21
CA ALA A 56 -7.51 -7.94 -1.07
C ALA A 56 -8.36 -8.17 0.19
N ALA A 57 -7.69 -8.32 1.34
CA ALA A 57 -8.38 -8.43 2.61
C ALA A 57 -8.97 -7.09 3.05
N LEU A 58 -8.28 -5.99 2.75
CA LEU A 58 -8.74 -4.63 3.01
C LEU A 58 -8.38 -3.71 1.84
N LEU A 59 -9.40 -3.02 1.31
CA LEU A 59 -9.22 -1.87 0.41
C LEU A 59 -9.61 -0.60 1.16
N THR A 60 -8.72 0.38 1.23
CA THR A 60 -9.04 1.69 1.84
C THR A 60 -9.29 2.76 0.77
N CYS A 61 -9.83 3.90 1.18
CA CYS A 61 -10.04 5.03 0.27
C CYS A 61 -8.87 6.03 0.37
N ASP A 62 -7.86 5.90 -0.51
CA ASP A 62 -6.73 6.83 -0.56
C ASP A 62 -7.02 8.00 -1.52
N GLY A 63 -7.61 9.06 -0.96
CA GLY A 63 -7.74 10.35 -1.64
C GLY A 63 -9.18 10.88 -1.71
N PHE A 64 -9.28 12.20 -1.83
CA PHE A 64 -10.57 12.90 -1.87
C PHE A 64 -11.47 12.54 -3.03
N PRO A 65 -10.99 12.40 -4.28
CA PRO A 65 -11.88 12.05 -5.39
C PRO A 65 -12.60 10.72 -5.16
N LEU A 66 -11.89 9.74 -4.61
CA LEU A 66 -12.45 8.43 -4.29
C LEU A 66 -13.43 8.50 -3.10
N TYR A 67 -13.08 9.26 -2.06
CA TYR A 67 -13.95 9.51 -0.91
C TYR A 67 -15.27 10.21 -1.32
N TYR A 68 -15.19 11.29 -2.10
CA TYR A 68 -16.37 12.02 -2.55
C TYR A 68 -17.24 11.16 -3.48
N TYR A 69 -16.63 10.35 -4.35
CA TYR A 69 -17.39 9.41 -5.17
C TYR A 69 -18.12 8.37 -4.31
N ALA A 70 -17.47 7.80 -3.29
CA ALA A 70 -18.12 6.89 -2.35
C ALA A 70 -19.32 7.54 -1.64
N ARG A 71 -19.17 8.80 -1.19
CA ARG A 71 -20.25 9.60 -0.58
C ARG A 71 -21.41 9.84 -1.55
N ALA A 72 -21.12 10.23 -2.79
CA ALA A 72 -22.14 10.41 -3.84
C ALA A 72 -22.88 9.09 -4.17
N ARG A 73 -22.23 7.95 -3.97
CA ARG A 73 -22.84 6.62 -4.11
C ARG A 73 -23.68 6.19 -2.90
N GLY A 74 -23.73 6.99 -1.83
CA GLY A 74 -24.39 6.65 -0.57
C GLY A 74 -23.64 5.62 0.27
N LEU A 75 -22.35 5.36 -0.01
CA LEU A 75 -21.57 4.36 0.72
C LEU A 75 -21.05 4.95 2.04
N PRO A 76 -20.99 4.16 3.12
CA PRO A 76 -20.32 4.57 4.33
C PRO A 76 -18.82 4.74 4.03
N ALA A 77 -18.32 5.95 4.22
CA ALA A 77 -16.90 6.27 4.03
C ALA A 77 -16.44 7.07 5.23
N THR A 78 -15.42 6.57 5.93
CA THR A 78 -14.90 7.16 7.17
C THR A 78 -13.87 8.26 6.94
N GLY A 79 -13.60 8.60 5.68
CA GLY A 79 -12.70 9.68 5.30
C GLY A 79 -11.60 9.21 4.35
N ARG A 80 -10.57 10.03 4.23
CA ARG A 80 -9.35 9.70 3.50
C ARG A 80 -8.46 8.82 4.38
N VAL A 81 -8.09 7.64 3.88
CA VAL A 81 -7.27 6.66 4.59
C VAL A 81 -6.06 6.33 3.71
N THR A 82 -4.91 6.89 4.08
CA THR A 82 -3.67 6.81 3.30
C THR A 82 -2.75 5.70 3.77
N GLY A 83 -1.98 5.14 2.84
CA GLY A 83 -0.89 4.23 3.19
C GLY A 83 0.13 4.85 4.15
N ARG A 84 0.40 6.17 4.00
CA ARG A 84 1.31 6.91 4.89
C ARG A 84 0.78 6.97 6.33
N GLY A 85 -0.51 7.27 6.51
CA GLY A 85 -1.09 7.36 7.85
C GLY A 85 -1.19 6.00 8.54
N ILE A 86 -1.52 4.93 7.80
CA ILE A 86 -1.47 3.56 8.31
C ILE A 86 -0.06 3.21 8.79
N VAL A 87 0.96 3.48 7.96
CA VAL A 87 2.36 3.23 8.32
C VAL A 87 2.79 4.04 9.54
N ALA A 88 2.45 5.34 9.59
CA ALA A 88 2.76 6.16 10.74
C ALA A 88 2.11 5.62 12.03
N ALA A 89 0.85 5.18 11.96
CA ALA A 89 0.13 4.59 13.08
C ALA A 89 0.72 3.23 13.53
N LEU A 90 1.24 2.43 12.58
CA LEU A 90 1.94 1.18 12.87
C LEU A 90 3.28 1.42 13.56
N LEU A 91 4.13 2.27 12.97
CA LEU A 91 5.49 2.54 13.46
C LEU A 91 5.49 3.29 14.81
N ALA A 92 4.37 3.93 15.17
CA ALA A 92 4.17 4.52 16.50
C ALA A 92 3.93 3.47 17.61
N GLN A 93 3.81 2.17 17.28
CA GLN A 93 3.51 1.09 18.22
C GLN A 93 4.60 -0.01 18.20
N PRO A 94 5.88 0.31 18.46
CA PRO A 94 6.99 -0.63 18.32
C PRO A 94 6.83 -1.89 19.20
N GLN A 95 6.28 -1.74 20.41
CA GLN A 95 6.02 -2.88 21.31
C GLN A 95 5.05 -3.92 20.73
N ARG A 96 4.08 -3.47 19.92
CA ARG A 96 3.16 -4.39 19.22
C ARG A 96 3.82 -4.99 18.00
N LEU A 97 4.60 -4.20 17.26
CA LEU A 97 5.39 -4.68 16.12
C LEU A 97 6.41 -5.75 16.51
N ALA A 98 6.97 -5.69 17.73
CA ALA A 98 7.87 -6.71 18.26
C ALA A 98 7.24 -8.10 18.38
N ARG A 99 5.90 -8.21 18.35
CA ARG A 99 5.17 -9.49 18.33
C ARG A 99 5.06 -10.10 16.93
N HIS A 100 5.56 -9.40 15.92
CA HIS A 100 5.52 -9.81 14.53
C HIS A 100 6.93 -10.00 13.99
N ARG A 101 7.05 -10.94 13.04
CA ARG A 101 8.20 -11.04 12.14
C ARG A 101 7.97 -10.10 10.96
N LEU A 102 8.74 -9.01 10.91
CA LEU A 102 8.62 -7.90 9.97
C LEU A 102 9.50 -8.15 8.75
N PHE A 103 8.93 -8.03 7.55
CA PHE A 103 9.70 -8.08 6.32
C PHE A 103 9.39 -6.84 5.48
N MET A 104 10.41 -6.10 5.07
CA MET A 104 10.25 -4.89 4.27
C MET A 104 10.90 -5.05 2.89
N VAL A 105 10.08 -5.00 1.84
CA VAL A 105 10.57 -4.93 0.46
C VAL A 105 10.73 -3.46 0.10
N LEU A 106 11.97 -3.01 -0.08
CA LEU A 106 12.36 -1.60 -0.18
C LEU A 106 12.96 -1.28 -1.55
N ASP A 107 13.02 0.01 -1.89
CA ASP A 107 13.47 0.47 -3.22
C ASP A 107 14.99 0.64 -3.34
N SER A 108 15.72 0.74 -2.23
CA SER A 108 17.16 1.02 -2.25
C SER A 108 17.86 0.63 -0.94
N ALA A 109 19.18 0.45 -1.02
CA ALA A 109 20.03 0.25 0.16
C ALA A 109 19.97 1.44 1.15
N ARG A 110 19.75 2.66 0.65
CA ARG A 110 19.53 3.85 1.49
C ARG A 110 18.29 3.69 2.37
N THR A 111 17.19 3.20 1.80
CA THR A 111 15.95 2.94 2.55
C THR A 111 16.13 1.78 3.53
N VAL A 112 16.90 0.75 3.18
CA VAL A 112 17.26 -0.34 4.10
C VAL A 112 18.04 0.18 5.31
N ALA A 113 19.05 1.03 5.10
CA ALA A 113 19.83 1.59 6.19
C ALA A 113 18.95 2.40 7.16
N ALA A 114 18.01 3.19 6.62
CA ALA A 114 17.08 3.96 7.43
C ALA A 114 16.09 3.06 8.21
N ALA A 115 15.60 1.99 7.58
CA ALA A 115 14.74 0.99 8.22
C ALA A 115 15.46 0.27 9.36
N LYS A 116 16.70 -0.19 9.13
CA LYS A 116 17.54 -0.85 10.16
C LYS A 116 17.87 0.10 11.30
N ALA A 117 18.20 1.36 11.02
CA ALA A 117 18.45 2.36 12.05
C ALA A 117 17.18 2.64 12.88
N TRP A 118 16.00 2.71 12.24
CA TRP A 118 14.73 2.83 12.94
C TRP A 118 14.46 1.61 13.83
N ALA A 119 14.67 0.40 13.32
CA ALA A 119 14.47 -0.84 14.08
C ALA A 119 15.40 -0.93 15.29
N ALA A 120 16.68 -0.59 15.13
CA ALA A 120 17.65 -0.58 16.23
C ALA A 120 17.23 0.36 17.37
N ARG A 121 16.76 1.58 17.03
CA ARG A 121 16.27 2.54 18.04
C ARG A 121 15.00 2.08 18.76
N ASN A 122 14.25 1.14 18.18
CA ASN A 122 12.96 0.67 18.69
C ASN A 122 13.01 -0.77 19.22
N GLY A 123 14.19 -1.40 19.31
CA GLY A 123 14.33 -2.78 19.77
C GLY A 123 13.70 -3.82 18.82
N LEU A 124 13.73 -3.56 17.51
CA LEU A 124 13.11 -4.40 16.47
C LEU A 124 14.13 -5.07 15.53
N SER A 125 15.43 -4.96 15.83
CA SER A 125 16.50 -5.50 14.96
C SER A 125 16.37 -7.00 14.71
N ASP A 126 15.97 -7.77 15.73
CA ASP A 126 15.91 -9.24 15.65
C ASP A 126 14.67 -9.76 14.90
N VAL A 127 13.69 -8.89 14.67
CA VAL A 127 12.43 -9.25 14.01
C VAL A 127 12.28 -8.61 12.63
N LEU A 128 13.19 -7.73 12.22
CA LEU A 128 13.13 -7.03 10.95
C LEU A 128 14.13 -7.61 9.94
N GLU A 129 13.59 -8.07 8.80
CA GLU A 129 14.36 -8.37 7.60
C GLU A 129 14.00 -7.38 6.48
N CYS A 130 14.97 -7.05 5.62
CA CYS A 130 14.78 -6.12 4.51
C CYS A 130 15.31 -6.72 3.21
N TYR A 131 14.56 -6.56 2.12
CA TYR A 131 14.97 -7.00 0.79
C TYR A 131 14.85 -5.85 -0.21
N VAL A 132 15.85 -5.69 -1.08
CA VAL A 132 15.80 -4.75 -2.21
C VAL A 132 15.77 -5.58 -3.47
N PRO A 133 14.62 -5.70 -4.15
CA PRO A 133 14.58 -6.37 -5.43
C PRO A 133 15.23 -5.50 -6.49
N ASP A 134 15.82 -6.17 -7.46
CA ASP A 134 16.27 -5.53 -8.69
C ASP A 134 15.14 -4.77 -9.38
N TYR A 135 15.52 -3.75 -10.16
CA TYR A 135 14.56 -3.03 -10.97
C TYR A 135 13.90 -3.94 -12.00
N GLY A 136 12.57 -3.98 -12.00
CA GLY A 136 11.81 -4.83 -12.92
C GLY A 136 11.68 -6.29 -12.48
N PHE A 137 11.97 -6.63 -11.22
CA PHE A 137 11.81 -7.99 -10.70
C PHE A 137 10.42 -8.58 -10.99
N GLU A 138 9.37 -7.75 -11.05
CA GLU A 138 8.00 -8.19 -11.30
C GLU A 138 7.80 -8.88 -12.66
N THR A 139 8.70 -8.65 -13.62
CA THR A 139 8.65 -9.28 -14.95
C THR A 139 9.48 -10.57 -15.02
N ARG A 140 10.22 -10.90 -13.96
CA ARG A 140 11.14 -12.04 -13.89
C ARG A 140 10.61 -13.04 -12.85
N PRO A 141 9.94 -14.14 -13.29
CA PRO A 141 9.36 -15.12 -12.37
C PRO A 141 10.36 -15.70 -11.36
N ALA A 142 11.63 -15.86 -11.75
CA ALA A 142 12.69 -16.34 -10.88
C ALA A 142 12.98 -15.39 -9.70
N ASP A 143 12.99 -14.08 -9.94
CA ASP A 143 13.21 -13.09 -8.89
C ASP A 143 12.02 -13.03 -7.93
N CYS A 144 10.80 -13.09 -8.47
CA CYS A 144 9.59 -13.13 -7.66
C CYS A 144 9.54 -14.40 -6.81
N ALA A 145 9.89 -15.56 -7.37
CA ALA A 145 9.98 -16.80 -6.62
C ALA A 145 11.04 -16.72 -5.51
N THR A 146 12.21 -16.15 -5.80
CA THR A 146 13.28 -15.90 -4.81
C THR A 146 12.78 -14.99 -3.68
N LEU A 147 12.11 -13.89 -4.03
CA LEU A 147 11.53 -12.98 -3.05
C LEU A 147 10.49 -13.69 -2.16
N ALA A 148 9.57 -14.46 -2.76
CA ALA A 148 8.56 -15.21 -2.02
C ALA A 148 9.21 -16.23 -1.07
N GLN A 149 10.26 -16.93 -1.53
CA GLN A 149 11.04 -17.86 -0.72
C GLN A 149 11.70 -17.15 0.47
N CYS A 150 12.37 -16.00 0.26
CA CYS A 150 12.96 -15.23 1.35
C CYS A 150 11.91 -14.81 2.39
N ILE A 151 10.75 -14.34 1.95
CA ILE A 151 9.64 -13.94 2.85
C ILE A 151 9.14 -15.14 3.66
N SER A 152 9.00 -16.30 3.02
CA SER A 152 8.52 -17.55 3.61
C SER A 152 9.52 -18.14 4.61
N GLN A 153 10.80 -18.23 4.25
CA GLN A 153 11.89 -18.69 5.13
C GLN A 153 12.06 -17.80 6.35
N HIS A 154 11.87 -16.48 6.18
CA HIS A 154 11.87 -15.55 7.30
C HIS A 154 10.69 -15.80 8.26
N GLY A 155 9.64 -16.53 7.89
CA GLY A 155 8.46 -16.73 8.74
C GLY A 155 7.65 -15.45 8.93
N THR A 156 7.61 -14.61 7.90
CA THR A 156 7.02 -13.27 7.95
C THR A 156 5.56 -13.31 8.38
N THR A 157 5.19 -12.45 9.33
CA THR A 157 3.78 -12.27 9.76
C THR A 157 3.24 -10.89 9.40
N LEU A 158 4.14 -9.93 9.15
CA LEU A 158 3.81 -8.58 8.72
C LEU A 158 4.78 -8.14 7.63
N LEU A 159 4.26 -8.03 6.41
CA LEU A 159 5.00 -7.70 5.20
C LEU A 159 4.69 -6.26 4.78
N PHE A 160 5.72 -5.48 4.47
CA PHE A 160 5.59 -4.14 3.91
C PHE A 160 6.15 -4.11 2.49
N MET A 161 5.30 -3.78 1.51
CA MET A 161 5.68 -3.67 0.10
C MET A 161 5.89 -2.20 -0.29
N GLY A 162 7.16 -1.80 -0.35
CA GLY A 162 7.62 -0.44 -0.67
C GLY A 162 7.93 -0.19 -2.15
N VAL A 163 7.76 -1.18 -3.02
CA VAL A 163 8.13 -1.11 -4.45
C VAL A 163 7.10 -0.43 -5.35
N GLY A 164 5.95 -0.06 -4.78
CA GLY A 164 4.91 0.75 -5.43
C GLY A 164 3.91 -0.06 -6.27
N ALA A 165 2.91 0.66 -6.77
CA ALA A 165 1.82 0.09 -7.57
C ALA A 165 2.13 0.13 -9.08
N PRO A 166 1.73 -0.89 -9.85
CA PRO A 166 0.91 -2.05 -9.44
C PRO A 166 1.72 -3.27 -8.97
N ARG A 167 3.05 -3.13 -8.84
CA ARG A 167 3.99 -4.25 -8.61
C ARG A 167 3.68 -4.99 -7.32
N SER A 168 3.44 -4.25 -6.25
CA SER A 168 3.20 -4.79 -4.91
C SER A 168 1.93 -5.64 -4.89
N GLU A 169 0.85 -5.11 -5.44
CA GLU A 169 -0.47 -5.73 -5.45
C GLU A 169 -0.46 -7.00 -6.31
N ILE A 170 0.11 -6.93 -7.50
CA ILE A 170 0.18 -8.06 -8.43
C ILE A 170 1.05 -9.18 -7.86
N PHE A 171 2.22 -8.84 -7.29
CA PHE A 171 3.10 -9.83 -6.67
C PHE A 171 2.39 -10.61 -5.56
N LEU A 172 1.73 -9.91 -4.63
CA LEU A 172 1.04 -10.55 -3.51
C LEU A 172 -0.12 -11.44 -3.95
N ASP A 173 -0.83 -11.06 -5.02
CA ASP A 173 -1.93 -11.86 -5.56
C ASP A 173 -1.41 -13.10 -6.30
N GLN A 174 -0.37 -12.94 -7.12
CA GLN A 174 0.19 -14.01 -7.94
C GLN A 174 0.93 -15.07 -7.10
N TYR A 175 1.69 -14.65 -6.10
CA TYR A 175 2.52 -15.53 -5.25
C TYR A 175 1.87 -15.84 -3.91
N ARG A 176 0.55 -15.60 -3.78
CA ARG A 176 -0.17 -15.71 -2.50
C ARG A 176 -0.02 -17.07 -1.82
N GLN A 177 0.09 -18.14 -2.60
CA GLN A 177 0.22 -19.52 -2.11
C GLN A 177 1.65 -19.85 -1.67
N ASP A 178 2.65 -19.12 -2.18
CA ASP A 178 4.07 -19.31 -1.83
C ASP A 178 4.47 -18.47 -0.60
N LEU A 179 3.59 -17.54 -0.20
CA LEU A 179 3.81 -16.65 0.92
C LEU A 179 3.22 -17.22 2.22
N PRO A 180 3.86 -16.96 3.38
CA PRO A 180 3.33 -17.38 4.67
C PRO A 180 2.07 -16.58 5.01
N PRO A 181 1.21 -17.10 5.91
CA PRO A 181 0.06 -16.35 6.42
C PRO A 181 0.49 -15.05 7.10
N CYS A 182 0.26 -13.92 6.44
CA CYS A 182 0.73 -12.63 6.92
C CYS A 182 -0.18 -11.48 6.47
N TRP A 183 -0.22 -10.42 7.26
CA TRP A 183 -0.71 -9.14 6.74
C TRP A 183 0.34 -8.54 5.82
N ALA A 184 -0.07 -8.08 4.63
CA ALA A 184 0.82 -7.50 3.65
C ALA A 184 0.33 -6.12 3.21
N LEU A 185 1.12 -5.07 3.47
CA LEU A 185 0.74 -3.68 3.17
C LEU A 185 1.36 -3.22 1.85
N CYS A 186 0.52 -2.87 0.88
CA CYS A 186 0.92 -2.21 -0.36
C CYS A 186 0.96 -0.70 -0.16
N ILE A 187 2.12 -0.17 0.19
CA ILE A 187 2.26 1.21 0.71
C ILE A 187 3.27 2.05 -0.07
N GLY A 188 4.03 1.46 -0.99
CA GLY A 188 4.98 2.15 -1.85
C GLY A 188 5.92 3.06 -1.04
N GLN A 189 5.97 4.34 -1.41
CA GLN A 189 6.91 5.31 -0.83
C GLN A 189 6.56 5.77 0.60
N ALA A 190 5.51 5.24 1.23
CA ALA A 190 5.14 5.62 2.60
C ALA A 190 6.29 5.39 3.61
N LEU A 191 7.09 4.33 3.43
CA LEU A 191 8.25 4.04 4.28
C LEU A 191 9.36 5.09 4.14
N LEU A 192 9.61 5.59 2.93
CA LEU A 192 10.62 6.64 2.72
C LEU A 192 10.24 7.92 3.48
N VAL A 193 8.95 8.26 3.49
CA VAL A 193 8.44 9.41 4.25
C VAL A 193 8.53 9.15 5.75
N ALA A 194 8.19 7.95 6.20
CA ALA A 194 8.25 7.57 7.61
C ALA A 194 9.67 7.57 8.17
N PHE A 195 10.66 7.19 7.35
CA PHE A 195 12.08 7.19 7.71
C PHE A 195 12.78 8.53 7.43
N GLY A 196 12.04 9.57 7.01
CA GLY A 196 12.59 10.92 6.78
C GLY A 196 13.48 11.04 5.53
N LEU A 197 13.41 10.09 4.61
CA LEU A 197 14.16 10.11 3.35
C LEU A 197 13.51 10.95 2.27
N LEU A 198 12.20 11.18 2.37
CA LEU A 198 11.44 12.11 1.55
C LEU A 198 10.85 13.21 2.42
N PRO A 199 10.86 14.48 1.95
CA PRO A 199 10.29 15.58 2.71
C PRO A 199 8.80 15.36 2.93
N GLN A 200 8.37 15.52 4.19
CA GLN A 200 6.95 15.56 4.49
C GLN A 200 6.34 16.85 3.93
N PRO A 201 5.14 16.78 3.30
CA PRO A 201 4.44 18.00 2.94
C PRO A 201 4.16 18.81 4.21
N PRO A 202 4.30 20.15 4.19
CA PRO A 202 3.99 21.00 5.33
C PRO A 202 2.58 20.71 5.90
N ARG A 203 2.38 20.89 7.20
CA ARG A 203 1.07 20.61 7.85
C ARG A 203 -0.08 21.38 7.20
N LEU A 204 0.15 22.61 6.78
CA LEU A 204 -0.84 23.42 6.04
C LEU A 204 -1.16 22.81 4.68
N VAL A 205 -0.17 22.27 3.96
CA VAL A 205 -0.37 21.56 2.69
C VAL A 205 -1.18 20.28 2.89
N LEU A 206 -0.93 19.55 3.98
CA LEU A 206 -1.72 18.37 4.34
C LEU A 206 -3.15 18.74 4.74
N ALA A 207 -3.32 19.81 5.53
CA ALA A 207 -4.63 20.31 5.96
C ALA A 207 -5.47 20.82 4.79
N CYS A 208 -4.83 21.51 3.83
CA CYS A 208 -5.47 21.96 2.59
C CYS A 208 -5.60 20.85 1.53
N ASN A 209 -5.14 19.63 1.81
CA ASN A 209 -5.19 18.49 0.89
C ASN A 209 -4.42 18.71 -0.42
N LEU A 210 -3.38 19.56 -0.38
CA LEU A 210 -2.52 19.93 -1.49
C LEU A 210 -1.26 19.06 -1.56
N GLU A 211 -1.25 17.89 -0.91
CA GLU A 211 -0.12 16.94 -0.97
C GLU A 211 0.23 16.55 -2.43
N TRP A 212 -0.80 16.41 -3.28
CA TRP A 212 -0.61 16.14 -4.70
C TRP A 212 0.13 17.29 -5.41
N LEU A 213 -0.20 18.54 -5.08
CA LEU A 213 0.42 19.74 -5.65
C LEU A 213 1.87 19.88 -5.17
N TRP A 214 2.13 19.60 -3.89
CA TRP A 214 3.48 19.55 -3.32
C TRP A 214 4.36 18.51 -4.01
N ARG A 215 3.83 17.30 -4.25
CA ARG A 215 4.56 16.27 -5.00
C ARG A 215 4.83 16.70 -6.44
N ILE A 216 3.86 17.31 -7.12
CA ILE A 216 4.05 17.87 -8.47
C ILE A 216 5.17 18.91 -8.47
N ALA A 217 5.23 19.79 -7.47
CA ALA A 217 6.31 20.77 -7.36
C ALA A 217 7.70 20.11 -7.20
N MET A 218 7.77 18.94 -6.56
CA MET A 218 9.02 18.18 -6.39
C MET A 218 9.44 17.41 -7.65
N GLU A 219 8.49 16.89 -8.46
CA GLU A 219 8.79 16.15 -9.70
C GLU A 219 7.80 16.46 -10.85
N PRO A 220 7.80 17.69 -11.40
CA PRO A 220 6.72 18.17 -12.26
C PRO A 220 6.61 17.40 -13.58
N ARG A 221 7.75 17.12 -14.25
CA ARG A 221 7.78 16.40 -15.53
C ARG A 221 7.22 14.98 -15.44
N ARG A 222 7.53 14.26 -14.36
CA ARG A 222 7.10 12.87 -14.16
C ARG A 222 5.65 12.80 -13.67
N LEU A 223 5.24 13.71 -12.80
CA LEU A 223 3.94 13.63 -12.15
C LEU A 223 2.81 14.26 -12.96
N LEU A 224 3.04 15.36 -13.70
CA LEU A 224 1.97 16.01 -14.47
C LEU A 224 1.28 15.07 -15.47
N ARG A 225 2.07 14.41 -16.33
CA ARG A 225 1.54 13.42 -17.29
C ARG A 225 0.79 12.31 -16.57
N ARG A 226 1.35 11.79 -15.48
CA ARG A 226 0.74 10.73 -14.67
C ARG A 226 -0.59 11.17 -14.07
N TYR A 227 -0.68 12.40 -13.55
CA TYR A 227 -1.90 12.93 -12.95
C TYR A 227 -3.01 13.13 -13.97
N VAL A 228 -2.70 13.70 -15.15
CA VAL A 228 -3.70 13.90 -16.22
C VAL A 228 -4.28 12.56 -16.68
N VAL A 229 -3.41 11.58 -16.97
CA VAL A 229 -3.83 10.24 -17.38
C VAL A 229 -4.65 9.56 -16.28
N SER A 230 -4.21 9.64 -15.03
CA SER A 230 -4.92 9.04 -13.89
C SER A 230 -6.28 9.69 -13.65
N ALA A 231 -6.39 11.01 -13.81
CA ALA A 231 -7.64 11.74 -13.65
C ALA A 231 -8.63 11.39 -14.76
N ALA A 232 -8.19 11.34 -16.01
CA ALA A 232 -9.02 10.94 -17.15
C ALA A 232 -9.51 9.49 -17.01
N GLY A 233 -8.60 8.56 -16.68
CA GLY A 233 -8.97 7.16 -16.46
C GLY A 233 -9.88 6.96 -15.24
N PHE A 234 -9.70 7.74 -14.18
CA PHE A 234 -10.62 7.75 -13.03
C PHE A 234 -12.01 8.26 -13.41
N ALA A 235 -12.10 9.37 -14.15
CA ALA A 235 -13.38 9.92 -14.60
C ALA A 235 -14.13 8.92 -15.50
N TRP A 236 -13.42 8.24 -16.41
CA TRP A 236 -13.98 7.17 -17.23
C TRP A 236 -14.48 5.99 -16.39
N ALA A 237 -13.70 5.56 -15.40
CA ALA A 237 -14.10 4.49 -14.49
C ALA A 237 -15.35 4.89 -13.68
N VAL A 238 -15.46 6.14 -13.25
CA VAL A 238 -16.64 6.70 -12.57
C VAL A 238 -17.86 6.65 -13.47
N LEU A 239 -17.74 7.10 -14.72
CA LEU A 239 -18.82 7.06 -15.70
C LEU A 239 -19.32 5.63 -15.92
N LYS A 240 -18.39 4.68 -16.11
CA LYS A 240 -18.72 3.26 -16.29
C LYS A 240 -19.34 2.62 -15.04
N ASP A 241 -18.90 3.00 -13.84
CA ASP A 241 -19.49 2.48 -12.59
C ASP A 241 -20.87 3.10 -12.29
N MET A 242 -21.13 4.32 -12.78
CA MET A 242 -22.45 4.94 -12.75
C MET A 242 -23.42 4.24 -13.70
N THR A 243 -22.99 3.88 -14.92
CA THR A 243 -23.85 3.18 -15.88
C THR A 243 -24.10 1.71 -15.51
N ARG A 244 -23.22 1.09 -14.71
CA ARG A 244 -23.45 -0.23 -14.09
C ARG A 244 -24.52 -0.23 -12.99
N ARG A 245 -25.06 0.93 -12.61
CA ARG A 245 -26.33 1.03 -11.87
C ARG A 245 -27.48 1.05 -12.88
N GLY A 246 -27.75 -0.11 -13.44
CA GLY A 246 -29.08 -0.65 -13.72
C GLY A 246 -29.18 -1.93 -12.91
#